data_AF-A0AAW2U6S5-F1
#
_entry.id   AF-A0AAW2U6S5-F1
#
_cell.length_a   1.000
_cell.length_b   1.000
_cell.length_c   1.000
_cell.angle_alpha   90.00
_cell.angle_beta   90.00
_cell.angle_gamma   90.00
#
_symmetry.space_group_name_H-M   'P 1'
#
loop_
_entity.id
_entity.type
_entity.pdbx_description
1 polymer ?
#
loop_
_entity_poly.entity_id
_entity_poly.type
_entity_poly.pdbx_seq_one_letter_code
_entity_poly.pdbx_strand_id
1 'polypeptide(L)'
;MGSHEEVIVEVPYVFAQSLVFTVITYPMIGYYWSAYKVFWYFYTMFCTLLYYTYLGMLLIAITPRFPVAAVLQSAFYTTFNLFAGFLIPRPDILKIP
;
A
#
# COMPACT_ATOMS: atom_id res chain seq x y z
N MET A 1 7.13 2.84 27.77
CA MET A 1 7.47 1.64 27.00
C MET A 1 6.70 1.75 25.69
N GLY A 2 7.09 2.52 24.69
CA GLY A 2 8.22 3.42 24.45
C GLY A 2 8.15 3.64 22.95
N SER A 3 7.60 4.76 22.47
CA SER A 3 7.23 4.91 21.04
C SER A 3 8.39 4.70 20.05
N HIS A 4 9.63 4.76 20.53
CA HIS A 4 10.85 4.54 19.74
C HIS A 4 11.11 3.07 19.42
N GLU A 5 10.74 2.16 20.33
CA GLU A 5 11.04 0.73 20.21
C GLU A 5 10.08 0.07 19.20
N GLU A 6 8.81 0.48 19.14
CA GLU A 6 7.86 0.04 18.10
C GLU A 6 8.31 0.42 16.69
N VAL A 7 8.77 1.66 16.49
CA VAL A 7 9.23 2.13 15.16
C VAL A 7 10.45 1.36 14.69
N ILE A 8 11.33 0.93 15.60
CA ILE A 8 12.52 0.13 15.27
C ILE A 8 12.15 -1.27 14.79
N VAL A 9 11.06 -1.87 15.30
CA VAL A 9 10.61 -3.20 14.87
C VAL A 9 9.74 -3.14 13.61
N GLU A 10 9.01 -2.04 13.39
CA GLU A 10 8.15 -1.87 12.21
C GLU A 10 8.94 -1.73 10.91
N VAL A 11 10.05 -0.99 10.90
CA VAL A 11 10.87 -0.78 9.69
C VAL A 11 11.34 -2.11 9.06
N PRO A 12 11.98 -3.04 9.80
CA PRO A 12 12.40 -4.32 9.25
C PRO A 12 11.20 -5.22 8.89
N TYR A 13 10.08 -5.10 9.60
CA TYR A 13 8.87 -5.86 9.29
C TYR A 13 8.26 -5.43 7.96
N VAL A 14 8.09 -4.12 7.73
CA VAL A 14 7.60 -3.56 6.47
C VAL A 14 8.54 -3.88 5.32
N PHE A 15 9.86 -3.88 5.56
CA PHE A 15 10.85 -4.29 4.56
C PHE A 15 10.74 -5.78 4.19
N ALA A 16 10.62 -6.67 5.18
CA ALA A 16 10.41 -8.09 4.93
C ALA A 16 9.08 -8.34 4.21
N GLN A 17 8.02 -7.64 4.61
CA GLN A 17 6.69 -7.73 4.00
C GLN A 17 6.72 -7.28 2.53
N SER A 18 7.34 -6.15 2.20
CA SER A 18 7.43 -5.67 0.81
C SER A 18 8.23 -6.63 -0.07
N LEU A 19 9.24 -7.29 0.50
CA LEU A 19 10.10 -8.25 -0.17
C LEU A 19 9.34 -9.54 -0.47
N VAL A 20 8.65 -10.10 0.52
CA VAL A 20 7.78 -11.28 0.35
C VAL A 20 6.67 -10.98 -0.66
N PHE A 21 6.03 -9.81 -0.57
CA PHE A 21 4.97 -9.42 -1.50
C PHE A 21 5.49 -9.33 -2.94
N THR A 22 6.65 -8.71 -3.15
CA THR A 22 7.26 -8.60 -4.49
C THR A 22 7.66 -9.97 -5.04
N VAL A 23 8.26 -10.84 -4.23
CA VAL A 23 8.67 -12.19 -4.63
C VAL A 23 7.47 -13.06 -5.03
N ILE A 24 6.30 -12.88 -4.41
CA ILE A 24 5.08 -13.64 -4.73
C ILE A 24 4.36 -13.05 -5.95
N THR A 25 4.15 -11.74 -5.98
CA THR A 25 3.34 -11.09 -7.03
C THR A 25 4.06 -11.00 -8.36
N TYR A 26 5.38 -10.83 -8.37
CA TYR A 26 6.17 -10.75 -9.60
C TYR A 26 6.04 -11.98 -10.52
N PRO A 27 6.20 -13.23 -10.04
CA PRO A 27 5.95 -14.41 -10.86
C PRO A 27 4.46 -14.62 -11.17
N MET A 28 3.55 -14.16 -10.31
CA MET A 28 2.09 -14.31 -10.51
C MET A 28 1.58 -13.49 -11.71
N ILE A 29 2.20 -12.34 -11.99
CA ILE A 29 1.87 -11.50 -13.14
C ILE A 29 2.50 -12.04 -14.45
N GLY A 30 3.46 -12.97 -14.36
CA GLY A 30 4.13 -13.55 -15.53
C GLY A 30 5.04 -12.55 -16.25
N TYR A 31 5.60 -11.56 -15.53
CA TYR A 31 6.45 -10.52 -16.11
C TYR A 31 7.78 -11.08 -16.64
N TYR A 32 8.36 -10.42 -17.64
CA TYR A 32 9.70 -10.73 -18.16
C TYR A 32 10.75 -10.50 -17.06
N TRP A 33 11.51 -11.55 -16.72
CA TRP A 33 12.55 -11.51 -15.69
C TRP A 33 13.67 -10.53 -16.08
N SER A 34 13.58 -9.30 -15.56
CA SER A 34 14.63 -8.30 -15.68
C SER A 34 14.83 -7.65 -14.32
N ALA A 35 16.04 -7.75 -13.78
CA ALA A 35 16.38 -7.25 -12.45
C ALA A 35 16.06 -5.76 -12.28
N TYR A 36 16.19 -4.97 -13.35
CA TYR A 36 15.82 -3.55 -13.36
C TYR A 36 14.33 -3.32 -13.09
N LYS A 37 13.46 -4.12 -13.74
CA LYS A 37 12.00 -4.02 -13.57
C LYS A 37 11.55 -4.55 -12.21
N VAL A 38 12.17 -5.62 -11.73
CA VAL A 38 11.95 -6.15 -10.37
C VAL A 38 12.32 -5.09 -9.33
N PHE A 39 13.48 -4.46 -9.47
CA PHE A 39 13.96 -3.46 -8.53
C PHE A 39 13.06 -2.23 -8.49
N TRP A 40 12.63 -1.74 -9.66
CA TRP A 40 11.64 -0.66 -9.73
C TRP A 40 10.31 -1.03 -9.08
N TYR A 41 9.80 -2.23 -9.35
CA TYR A 41 8.56 -2.71 -8.74
C TYR A 41 8.67 -2.84 -7.21
N PHE A 42 9.76 -3.44 -6.73
CA PHE A 42 10.08 -3.56 -5.31
C PHE A 42 10.17 -2.19 -4.65
N TYR A 43 10.90 -1.25 -5.26
CA TYR A 43 11.08 0.10 -4.74
C TYR A 43 9.75 0.84 -4.63
N THR A 44 8.92 0.79 -5.68
CA THR A 44 7.59 1.41 -5.65
C THR A 44 6.70 0.78 -4.57
N MET A 45 6.64 -0.56 -4.47
CA MET A 45 5.85 -1.24 -3.46
C MET A 45 6.33 -0.97 -2.03
N PHE A 46 7.63 -0.96 -1.80
CA PHE A 46 8.21 -0.61 -0.50
C PHE A 46 7.86 0.83 -0.11
N CYS A 47 7.99 1.80 -1.04
CA CYS A 47 7.62 3.19 -0.78
C CYS A 47 6.14 3.34 -0.42
N THR A 48 5.25 2.64 -1.14
CA THR A 48 3.81 2.69 -0.88
C THR A 48 3.45 2.09 0.48
N LEU A 49 4.01 0.93 0.84
CA LEU A 49 3.78 0.30 2.15
C LEU A 49 4.30 1.19 3.29
N LEU A 50 5.51 1.73 3.15
CA LEU A 50 6.11 2.62 4.13
C LEU A 50 5.26 3.88 4.35
N TYR A 51 4.76 4.48 3.26
CA TYR A 51 3.86 5.62 3.31
C TYR A 51 2.56 5.32 4.07
N TYR A 52 1.96 4.15 3.83
CA TYR A 52 0.75 3.74 4.51
C TYR A 52 0.95 3.45 6.00
N THR A 53 2.06 2.82 6.38
CA THR A 53 2.38 2.56 7.79
C THR A 53 2.63 3.87 8.54
N TYR A 54 3.41 4.80 7.98
CA TYR A 54 3.64 6.10 8.61
C TYR A 54 2.39 6.97 8.69
N LEU A 55 1.52 6.94 7.67
CA LEU A 55 0.22 7.59 7.76
C LEU A 55 -0.63 6.94 8.87
N GLY A 56 -0.68 5.61 8.95
CA GLY A 56 -1.40 4.91 10.00
C GLY A 56 -0.96 5.31 11.40
N MET A 57 0.35 5.32 11.65
CA MET A 57 0.92 5.77 12.92
C MET A 57 0.60 7.24 13.20
N LEU A 58 0.70 8.14 12.21
CA LEU A 58 0.37 9.55 12.35
C LEU A 58 -1.10 9.75 12.74
N LEU A 59 -2.01 9.04 12.07
CA LEU A 59 -3.44 9.10 12.35
C LEU A 59 -3.79 8.63 13.78
N ILE A 60 -3.13 7.56 14.24
CA ILE A 60 -3.28 7.03 15.61
C ILE A 60 -2.70 8.02 16.63
N ALA A 61 -1.58 8.66 16.33
CA ALA A 61 -0.95 9.65 17.20
C ALA A 61 -1.79 10.94 17.33
N ILE A 62 -2.46 11.37 16.26
CA ILE A 62 -3.30 12.58 16.24
C ILE A 62 -4.65 12.34 16.94
N THR A 63 -5.17 11.12 16.88
CA THR A 63 -6.54 10.85 17.30
C THR A 63 -6.59 9.99 18.56
N PRO A 64 -7.12 10.48 19.71
CA PRO A 64 -7.25 9.69 20.93
C PRO A 64 -8.29 8.55 20.85
N ARG A 65 -8.87 8.29 19.66
CA ARG A 65 -9.97 7.34 19.44
C ARG A 65 -9.70 6.44 18.22
N PHE A 66 -9.39 5.17 18.49
CA PHE A 66 -9.17 4.11 17.48
C PHE A 66 -10.16 4.08 16.30
N PRO A 67 -11.50 4.14 16.50
CA PRO A 67 -12.44 4.06 15.38
C PRO A 67 -12.32 5.23 14.39
N VAL A 68 -11.91 6.41 14.85
CA VAL A 68 -11.77 7.59 13.98
C VAL A 68 -10.50 7.47 13.13
N ALA A 69 -9.40 6.95 13.71
CA ALA A 69 -8.17 6.67 12.97
C ALA A 69 -8.41 5.62 11.86
N ALA A 70 -9.17 4.56 12.14
CA ALA A 70 -9.51 3.52 11.17
C ALA A 70 -10.35 4.05 9.99
N VAL A 71 -11.35 4.89 10.26
CA VAL A 71 -12.20 5.51 9.23
C VAL A 71 -11.41 6.45 8.34
N LEU A 72 -10.52 7.25 8.91
CA LEU A 72 -9.71 8.19 8.13
C LEU A 72 -8.64 7.46 7.31
N GLN A 73 -8.09 6.34 7.82
CA GLN A 73 -7.19 5.48 7.06
C GLN A 73 -7.90 4.82 5.87
N SER A 74 -9.10 4.26 6.07
CA SER A 74 -9.88 3.64 4.99
C SER A 74 -10.34 4.64 3.93
N ALA A 75 -10.68 5.87 4.32
CA ALA A 75 -10.98 6.96 3.39
C ALA A 75 -9.77 7.32 2.50
N PHE A 76 -8.56 7.37 3.08
CA PHE A 76 -7.33 7.62 2.34
C PHE A 76 -7.01 6.50 1.34
N TYR A 77 -7.14 5.23 1.75
CA TYR A 77 -7.00 4.09 0.85
C TYR A 77 -8.00 4.13 -0.30
N THR A 78 -9.25 4.51 -0.02
CA THR A 78 -10.31 4.60 -1.03
C THR A 78 -10.01 5.71 -2.04
N THR A 79 -9.51 6.86 -1.59
CA THR A 79 -9.06 7.96 -2.47
C THR A 79 -7.93 7.50 -3.39
N PHE A 80 -6.93 6.80 -2.85
CA PHE A 80 -5.82 6.27 -3.66
C PHE A 80 -6.30 5.24 -4.69
N ASN A 81 -7.24 4.37 -4.32
CA ASN A 81 -7.87 3.41 -5.24
C ASN A 81 -8.69 4.10 -6.34
N LEU A 82 -9.33 5.24 -6.02
CA LEU A 82 -10.06 6.06 -6.99
C LEU A 82 -9.10 6.67 -8.02
N PHE A 83 -7.99 7.27 -7.57
CA PHE A 83 -6.98 7.85 -8.46
C PHE A 83 -6.19 6.80 -9.27
N ALA A 84 -6.06 5.57 -8.75
CA ALA A 84 -5.46 4.46 -9.48
C ALA A 84 -6.35 3.93 -10.64
N GLY A 85 -7.56 4.47 -10.80
CA GLY A 85 -8.46 4.13 -11.91
C GLY A 85 -9.24 2.82 -11.74
N PHE A 86 -9.15 2.16 -10.58
CA PHE A 86 -9.90 0.92 -10.29
C PHE A 86 -11.40 1.18 -10.10
N LEU A 87 -11.73 2.35 -9.53
CA LEU A 87 -13.11 2.74 -9.23
C LEU A 87 -13.77 3.56 -10.35
N ILE A 88 -13.07 3.81 -11.46
CA ILE A 88 -13.69 4.37 -12.67
C ILE A 88 -14.36 3.20 -13.38
N PRO A 89 -15.70 3.05 -13.31
CA PRO A 89 -16.38 2.07 -14.13
C PRO A 89 -16.13 2.50 -15.58
N ARG A 90 -15.65 1.58 -16.42
CA ARG A 90 -15.67 1.84 -17.86
C ARG A 90 -17.11 2.18 -18.22
N PRO A 91 -17.37 3.24 -19.01
CA PRO A 91 -18.71 3.45 -19.54
C PRO A 91 -19.06 2.17 -20.29
N ASP A 92 -20.04 1.44 -19.78
CA ASP A 92 -20.72 0.38 -20.53
C ASP A 92 -21.35 1.08 -21.72
N ILE A 93 -20.56 1.21 -22.78
CA ILE A 93 -21.07 1.37 -24.13
C ILE A 93 -21.80 0.07 -24.44
N LEU A 94 -23.06 0.04 -23.99
CA LEU A 94 -24.14 -0.79 -24.47
C LEU A 94 -24.18 -0.69 -26.00
N LYS A 95 -23.30 -1.44 -26.66
CA LYS A 95 -23.43 -1.77 -28.08
C LYS A 95 -24.50 -2.85 -28.16
N ILE A 96 -25.73 -2.40 -28.26
CA ILE A 96 -26.85 -3.22 -28.71
C ILE A 96 -26.71 -3.33 -30.25
N PRO A 97 -26.83 -4.54 -30.84
CA PRO A 97 -26.50 -4.85 -32.23
C PRO A 97 -27.40 -4.19 -33.28
#